data_AF-A0A2P4QYY6-F1
#
_entry.id   AF-A0A2P4QYY6-F1
#
_cell.length_a   1.000
_cell.length_b   1.000
_cell.length_c   1.000
_cell.angle_alpha   90.00
_cell.angle_beta   90.00
_cell.angle_gamma   90.00
#
_symmetry.space_group_name_H-M   'P 1'
#
loop_
_entity.id
_entity.type
_entity.pdbx_description
1 polymer ?
#
loop_
_entity_poly.entity_id
_entity_poly.type
_entity_poly.pdbx_seq_one_letter_code
_entity_poly.pdbx_strand_id
1 'polypeptide(L)' 'SLSAFLACLDGHIISEGNIIIMTTNHIDFLDPACIRPGRMDVHLELGYCTHYQLNKMFNLVF' A
#
# COMPACT_ATOMS: atom_id res chain seq x y z
N SER A 1 -16.02 11.20 -1.63
CA SER A 1 -16.66 10.27 -0.68
C SER A 1 -15.86 8.99 -0.63
N LEU A 2 -15.70 8.37 0.55
CA LEU A 2 -15.05 7.05 0.68
C LEU A 2 -15.73 5.99 -0.19
N SER A 3 -17.07 6.06 -0.33
CA SER A 3 -17.83 5.15 -1.17
C SER A 3 -17.42 5.18 -2.65
N ALA A 4 -17.07 6.35 -3.19
CA ALA A 4 -16.60 6.48 -4.58
C ALA A 4 -15.22 5.86 -4.76
N PHE A 5 -14.34 6.01 -3.76
CA PHE A 5 -13.02 5.40 -3.77
C PHE A 5 -13.11 3.86 -3.72
N LEU A 6 -13.96 3.31 -2.85
CA LEU A 6 -14.17 1.86 -2.77
C LEU A 6 -14.77 1.30 -4.07
N ALA A 7 -15.68 2.04 -4.72
CA ALA A 7 -16.22 1.65 -6.02
C ALA A 7 -15.16 1.64 -7.14
N CYS A 8 -14.16 2.52 -7.05
CA CYS A 8 -12.99 2.44 -7.94
C CYS A 8 -12.20 1.15 -7.70
N LEU A 9 -11.94 0.79 -6.43
CA LEU A 9 -11.17 -0.39 -6.07
C LEU A 9 -11.86 -1.70 -6.44
N ASP A 10 -13.20 -1.75 -6.38
CA ASP A 10 -13.99 -2.93 -6.77
C ASP A 10 -13.99 -3.18 -8.29
N GLY A 11 -13.13 -2.51 -9.07
CA GLY A 11 -12.97 -2.73 -10.50
C GLY A 11 -14.07 -2.11 -11.36
N HIS A 12 -15.02 -1.37 -10.78
CA HIS A 12 -16.08 -0.70 -11.55
C HIS A 12 -15.52 0.41 -12.46
N ILE A 13 -14.34 0.93 -12.12
CA ILE A 13 -13.66 2.01 -12.85
C ILE A 13 -12.26 1.58 -13.34
N ILE A 14 -11.70 0.50 -12.80
CA ILE A 14 -10.31 0.07 -13.06
C ILE A 14 -10.32 -1.18 -13.94
N SER A 15 -9.65 -1.10 -15.10
CA SER A 15 -9.48 -2.23 -16.04
C SER A 15 -8.74 -3.40 -15.39
N GLU A 16 -9.03 -4.63 -15.85
CA GLU A 16 -8.25 -5.81 -15.49
C GLU A 16 -6.75 -5.63 -15.83
N GLY A 17 -5.87 -6.26 -15.04
CA GLY A 17 -4.42 -6.24 -15.24
C GLY A 17 -3.68 -5.09 -14.55
N ASN A 18 -4.36 -4.22 -13.81
CA ASN A 18 -3.73 -3.11 -13.08
C ASN A 18 -3.29 -3.53 -11.67
N ILE A 19 -2.09 -3.13 -11.27
CA ILE A 19 -1.61 -3.21 -9.88
C ILE A 19 -1.74 -1.82 -9.26
N ILE A 20 -2.47 -1.72 -8.15
CA ILE A 20 -2.62 -0.47 -7.41
C ILE A 20 -1.71 -0.51 -6.19
N ILE A 21 -0.83 0.48 -6.08
CA ILE A 21 0.03 0.65 -4.89
C ILE A 21 -0.53 1.81 -4.08
N MET A 22 -0.73 1.57 -2.79
CA MET A 22 -1.22 2.56 -1.84
C MET A 22 -0.27 2.64 -0.65
N THR A 23 -0.14 3.83 -0.09
CA THR A 23 0.73 4.08 1.07
C THR A 23 -0.07 4.82 2.13
N THR A 24 0.17 4.48 3.41
CA THR A 24 -0.36 5.21 4.56
C THR A 24 0.66 5.19 5.68
N ASN A 25 0.82 6.32 6.37
CA ASN A 25 1.61 6.40 7.60
C ASN A 25 0.75 6.14 8.84
N HIS A 26 -0.57 6.01 8.69
CA HIS A 26 -1.51 5.80 9.77
C HIS A 26 -2.54 4.73 9.39
N ILE A 27 -2.16 3.47 9.54
CA ILE A 27 -3.03 2.34 9.17
C ILE A 27 -4.30 2.28 10.01
N ASP A 28 -4.25 2.71 11.27
CA ASP A 28 -5.38 2.64 12.22
C ASP A 28 -6.55 3.59 11.87
N PHE A 29 -6.31 4.61 11.04
CA PHE A 29 -7.36 5.50 10.54
C PHE A 29 -7.99 5.04 9.23
N LEU A 30 -7.51 3.94 8.65
CA LEU A 30 -8.06 3.41 7.40
C LEU A 30 -9.41 2.73 7.66
N ASP A 31 -10.39 2.99 6.80
CA ASP A 31 -11.67 2.29 6.89
C ASP A 31 -11.44 0.77 6.72
N PRO A 32 -11.96 -0.08 7.62
CA PRO A 32 -11.80 -1.54 7.53
C PRO A 32 -12.31 -2.15 6.21
N ALA A 33 -13.16 -1.46 5.46
CA ALA A 33 -13.62 -1.88 4.15
C ALA A 33 -12.50 -1.84 3.10
N CYS A 34 -11.47 -1.02 3.28
CA CYS A 34 -10.33 -0.93 2.37
C CYS A 34 -9.46 -2.19 2.36
N ILE A 35 -9.29 -2.83 3.52
CA ILE A 35 -8.42 -4.01 3.73
C ILE A 35 -9.15 -5.34 3.51
N ARG A 36 -10.36 -5.32 2.96
CA ARG A 36 -11.10 -6.54 2.64
C ARG A 36 -10.49 -7.23 1.42
N PRO A 37 -10.55 -8.57 1.35
CA PRO A 37 -10.13 -9.32 0.18
C PRO A 37 -10.79 -8.79 -1.10
N GLY A 38 -10.01 -8.65 -2.17
CA GLY A 38 -10.39 -8.09 -3.47
C GLY A 38 -10.09 -6.60 -3.63
N ARG A 39 -9.53 -5.92 -2.61
CA ARG A 39 -9.18 -4.49 -2.65
C ARG A 39 -7.69 -4.27 -2.38
N MET A 40 -7.29 -4.29 -1.12
CA MET A 40 -5.89 -4.16 -0.70
C MET A 40 -5.40 -5.51 -0.18
N ASP A 41 -5.10 -6.44 -1.08
CA ASP A 41 -4.82 -7.84 -0.71
C ASP A 41 -3.42 -8.06 -0.11
N VAL A 42 -2.46 -7.20 -0.50
CA VAL A 42 -1.06 -7.31 -0.07
C VAL A 42 -0.71 -6.15 0.85
N HIS A 43 -0.33 -6.49 2.09
CA HIS A 43 0.09 -5.53 3.09
C HIS A 43 1.58 -5.68 3.38
N LEU A 44 2.31 -4.58 3.23
CA LEU A 44 3.73 -4.49 3.54
C LEU A 44 3.94 -3.37 4.56
N GLU A 45 4.50 -3.72 5.72
CA GLU A 45 4.90 -2.73 6.71
C GLU A 45 6.32 -2.24 6.42
N LEU A 46 6.48 -0.92 6.29
CA LEU A 46 7.77 -0.28 6.11
C LEU A 46 8.28 0.22 7.46
N GLY A 47 8.96 -0.65 8.19
CA GLY A 47 9.61 -0.33 9.46
C GLY A 47 10.94 0.42 9.30
N TYR A 48 11.61 0.64 10.43
CA TYR A 48 12.94 1.24 10.45
C TYR A 48 13.98 0.35 9.74
N CYS A 49 15.00 0.99 9.18
CA CYS A 49 16.09 0.27 8.53
C CYS A 49 16.89 -0.58 9.52
N THR A 50 17.16 -1.81 9.11
CA THR A 50 18.17 -2.66 9.74
C THR A 50 19.59 -2.16 9.44
N HIS A 51 20.56 -2.59 10.24
CA HIS A 51 21.98 -2.29 9.98
C HIS A 51 22.44 -2.74 8.58
N TYR A 52 21.92 -3.87 8.08
CA TYR A 52 22.19 -4.33 6.72
C TYR A 52 21.72 -3.32 5.67
N GLN A 53 20.48 -2.83 5.81
CA GLN A 53 19.90 -1.87 4.87
C GLN A 53 20.65 -0.54 4.91
N LEU A 54 21.01 -0.05 6.11
CA LEU A 54 21.81 1.17 6.26
C LEU A 54 23.18 1.03 5.56
N ASN A 55 23.89 -0.08 5.77
CA ASN A 55 25.17 -0.32 5.12
C ASN A 55 25.04 -0.41 3.59
N LYS A 56 24.02 -1.11 3.09
CA LYS A 56 23.68 -1.19 1.66
C LYS A 56 23.40 0.18 1.05
N MET A 57 22.59 1.00 1.72
CA MET A 57 22.28 2.35 1.24
C MET A 57 23.50 3.25 1.24
N PHE A 58 24.34 3.18 2.27
CA PHE A 58 25.59 3.96 2.35
C PHE A 58 26.53 3.62 1.18
N ASN A 59 26.79 2.33 0.94
CA ASN A 59 27.66 1.86 -0.16
C ASN A 59 27.06 2.06 -1.56
N LEU A 60 25.77 2.39 -1.67
CA LEU A 60 25.14 2.76 -2.94
C LEU A 60 25.36 4.23 -3.29
N VAL A 61 25.54 5.08 -2.27
CA VAL A 61 25.67 6.54 -2.43
C VAL A 61 27.14 6.97 -2.47
N PHE A 62 28.00 6.28 -1.72
CA PHE A 62 29.44 6.52 -1.61
C PHE A 62 30.23 5.35 -2.20
#